data_AF-A0A845UJI6-F1
#
_entry.id   AF-A0A845UJI6-F1
#
_cell.length_a   1.000
_cell.length_b   1.000
_cell.length_c   1.000
_cell.angle_alpha   90.00
_cell.angle_beta   90.00
_cell.angle_gamma   90.00
#
_symmetry.space_group_name_H-M   'P 1'
#
loop_
_entity.id
_entity.type
_entity.pdbx_description
1 polymer ?
#
loop_
_entity_poly.entity_id
_entity_poly.type
_entity_poly.pdbx_seq_one_letter_code
_entity_poly.pdbx_strand_id
1 'polypeptide(L)'
;MAYCKYSSDKGDESDVWVWADLDGNWITSVRDTRPLLGGPPHPLSFIVPHAKEQPAFDAAKKRRDEWERLNPPEVIEHPAAGQDFNHRSPGACAANLKSLKAGGIIVPAGVIEELEAGQAKWDARGDGDV
;
A
#
# COMPACT_ATOMS: atom_id res chain seq x y z
N MET A 1 -10.54 -2.97 -14.06
CA MET A 1 -9.26 -2.30 -13.76
C MET A 1 -9.36 -1.74 -12.34
N ALA A 2 -8.69 -2.34 -11.37
CA ALA A 2 -8.58 -1.77 -10.02
C ALA A 2 -7.41 -0.76 -10.04
N TYR A 3 -7.60 0.42 -9.47
CA TYR A 3 -6.52 1.40 -9.31
C TYR A 3 -6.06 1.40 -7.85
N CYS A 4 -4.75 1.23 -7.64
CA CYS A 4 -4.16 1.40 -6.32
C CYS A 4 -4.35 2.86 -5.92
N LYS A 5 -5.20 3.09 -4.91
CA LYS A 5 -5.52 4.43 -4.44
C LYS A 5 -4.56 4.86 -3.34
N TYR A 6 -4.13 3.89 -2.52
CA TYR A 6 -3.20 4.12 -1.44
C TYR A 6 -2.16 3.00 -1.39
N SER A 7 -0.93 3.37 -1.73
CA SER A 7 0.31 2.68 -1.40
C SER A 7 1.27 3.78 -0.97
N SER A 8 2.13 3.58 0.03
CA SER A 8 3.11 4.61 0.42
C SER A 8 3.83 5.13 -0.84
N ASP A 9 3.96 6.45 -1.02
CA ASP A 9 4.70 7.05 -2.14
C ASP A 9 6.17 6.58 -2.21
N LYS A 10 6.65 6.03 -1.09
CA LYS A 10 7.94 5.37 -0.95
C LYS A 10 7.88 3.84 -1.05
N GLY A 11 6.86 3.28 -1.72
CA GLY A 11 6.75 1.86 -2.14
C GLY A 11 6.75 0.76 -1.06
N ASP A 12 7.37 1.01 0.09
CA ASP A 12 7.98 0.02 0.97
C ASP A 12 7.76 0.35 2.45
N GLU A 13 7.11 1.46 2.79
CA GLU A 13 6.92 1.90 4.19
C GLU A 13 5.55 1.50 4.77
N SER A 14 4.66 0.89 3.99
CA SER A 14 3.35 0.42 4.47
C SER A 14 3.14 -1.08 4.26
N ASP A 15 2.54 -1.72 5.26
CA ASP A 15 2.18 -3.14 5.27
C ASP A 15 0.88 -3.41 4.51
N VAL A 16 0.16 -2.36 4.08
CA VAL A 16 -1.15 -2.48 3.44
C VAL A 16 -1.19 -1.76 2.09
N TRP A 17 -2.04 -2.28 1.22
CA TRP A 17 -2.48 -1.65 -0.01
C TRP A 17 -3.99 -1.51 0.01
N VAL A 18 -4.48 -0.37 -0.50
CA VAL A 18 -5.91 -0.14 -0.68
C VAL A 18 -6.18 0.21 -2.13
N TRP A 19 -7.12 -0.52 -2.74
CA TRP A 19 -7.62 -0.22 -4.09
C TRP A 19 -9.13 -0.27 -4.14
N ALA A 20 -9.70 0.48 -5.08
CA ALA A 20 -11.10 0.38 -5.42
C ALA A 20 -11.23 -0.37 -6.74
N ASP A 21 -12.17 -1.32 -6.81
CA ASP A 21 -12.54 -1.98 -8.05
C ASP A 21 -13.51 -1.10 -8.88
N LEU A 22 -13.85 -1.57 -10.09
CA LEU A 22 -14.78 -0.86 -10.97
C LEU A 22 -16.23 -0.95 -10.51
N ASP A 23 -16.55 -1.91 -9.65
CA ASP A 23 -17.88 -2.15 -9.11
C ASP A 23 -18.14 -1.29 -7.85
N GLY A 24 -17.16 -0.47 -7.46
CA GLY A 24 -17.24 0.43 -6.31
C GLY A 24 -16.87 -0.21 -4.98
N ASN A 25 -16.44 -1.48 -4.97
CA ASN A 25 -15.91 -2.11 -3.77
C ASN A 25 -14.49 -1.64 -3.49
N TRP A 26 -14.14 -1.73 -2.22
CA TRP A 26 -12.86 -1.36 -1.66
C TRP A 26 -12.17 -2.60 -1.14
N ILE A 27 -10.90 -2.80 -1.50
CA ILE A 27 -10.15 -3.95 -1.04
C ILE A 27 -8.94 -3.46 -0.25
N THR A 28 -8.77 -4.02 0.94
CA THR A 28 -7.57 -3.88 1.75
C THR A 28 -6.76 -5.17 1.61
N SER A 29 -5.55 -5.06 1.08
CA SER A 29 -4.61 -6.18 1.01
C SER A 29 -3.49 -5.96 2.00
N VAL A 30 -3.27 -6.92 2.89
CA VAL A 30 -2.21 -6.88 3.89
C VAL A 30 -1.04 -7.72 3.38
N ARG A 31 0.16 -7.15 3.36
CA ARG A 31 1.38 -7.87 3.00
C ARG A 31 1.62 -9.04 3.95
N ASP A 32 2.30 -10.06 3.45
CA ASP A 32 2.83 -11.16 4.25
C ASP A 32 4.19 -10.80 4.88
N THR A 33 4.90 -9.88 4.22
CA THR A 33 6.28 -9.50 4.51
C THR A 33 6.46 -7.99 4.39
N ARG A 34 7.34 -7.43 5.21
CA ARG A 34 7.73 -6.01 5.17
C ARG A 34 9.23 -5.88 4.87
N PRO A 35 9.62 -4.96 3.97
CA PRO A 35 11.02 -4.63 3.81
C PRO A 35 11.54 -3.93 5.07
N LEU A 36 12.83 -4.06 5.34
CA LEU A 36 13.46 -3.45 6.50
C LEU A 36 13.34 -1.92 6.46
N LEU A 37 12.97 -1.32 7.59
CA LEU A 37 12.85 0.12 7.79
C LEU A 37 14.12 0.85 7.32
N GLY A 38 13.96 1.79 6.39
CA GLY A 38 15.05 2.49 5.70
C GLY A 38 15.13 2.18 4.21
N GLY A 39 14.55 1.05 3.78
CA GLY A 39 14.34 0.68 2.38
C GLY A 39 15.63 0.53 1.55
N PRO A 40 15.52 0.04 0.31
CA PRO A 40 16.63 0.08 -0.63
C PRO A 40 17.00 1.55 -0.95
N PRO A 41 18.28 1.85 -1.24
CA PRO A 41 18.73 3.20 -1.57
C PRO A 41 18.05 3.73 -2.85
N HIS A 42 17.11 4.66 -2.66
CA HIS A 42 16.27 5.39 -3.64
C HIS A 42 15.64 4.58 -4.80
N PRO A 43 14.34 4.78 -5.09
CA PRO A 43 13.67 4.07 -6.18
C PRO A 43 14.32 4.37 -7.53
N LEU A 44 14.37 3.37 -8.42
CA LEU A 44 14.96 3.46 -9.77
C LEU A 44 14.41 4.65 -10.58
N SER A 45 13.16 5.04 -10.31
CA SER A 45 12.47 6.19 -10.91
C SER A 45 13.06 7.55 -10.54
N PHE A 46 13.74 7.68 -9.39
CA PHE A 46 14.45 8.90 -9.00
C PHE A 46 15.84 9.01 -9.63
N ILE A 47 16.43 7.88 -10.02
CA ILE A 47 17.82 7.82 -10.48
C ILE A 47 17.90 8.02 -12.00
N VAL A 48 16.88 7.62 -12.76
CA VAL A 48 16.93 7.72 -14.23
C VAL A 48 15.59 8.20 -14.79
N PRO A 49 15.43 9.51 -15.07
CA PRO A 49 14.17 10.07 -15.55
C PRO A 49 13.71 9.52 -16.91
N HIS A 50 14.60 8.91 -17.69
CA HIS A 50 14.27 8.34 -19.00
C HIS A 50 15.23 7.20 -19.37
N ALA A 51 14.73 6.25 -20.15
CA ALA A 51 15.39 5.06 -20.70
C ALA A 51 16.65 5.31 -21.59
N LYS A 52 17.36 6.44 -21.42
CA LYS A 52 18.56 6.81 -22.18
C LYS A 52 19.87 6.48 -21.47
N GLU A 53 19.83 6.08 -20.20
CA GLU A 53 21.02 5.74 -19.41
C GLU A 53 20.96 4.29 -18.88
N GLN A 54 20.84 3.33 -19.79
CA GLN A 54 20.81 1.90 -19.45
C GLN A 54 21.91 1.47 -18.46
N PRO A 55 23.17 1.94 -18.57
CA PRO A 55 24.20 1.59 -17.60
C PRO A 55 23.93 2.14 -16.19
N ALA A 56 23.34 3.32 -16.06
CA ALA A 56 22.98 3.92 -14.76
C ALA A 56 21.80 3.17 -14.13
N PHE A 57 20.83 2.77 -14.95
CA PHE A 57 19.72 1.91 -14.54
C PHE A 57 20.23 0.54 -14.05
N ASP A 58 21.09 -0.13 -14.81
CA ASP A 58 21.63 -1.44 -14.46
C ASP A 58 22.48 -1.38 -13.18
N ALA A 59 23.27 -0.32 -12.99
CA ALA A 59 24.05 -0.11 -11.78
C ALA A 59 23.18 0.22 -10.56
N ALA A 60 22.07 0.94 -10.73
CA ALA A 60 21.10 1.19 -9.65
C ALA A 60 20.34 -0.09 -9.29
N LYS A 61 19.92 -0.85 -10.30
CA LYS A 61 19.25 -2.15 -10.13
C LYS A 61 20.16 -3.14 -9.39
N LYS A 62 21.41 -3.28 -9.81
CA LYS A 62 22.37 -4.18 -9.14
C LYS A 62 22.58 -3.82 -7.67
N ARG A 63 22.68 -2.53 -7.35
CA ARG A 63 22.80 -2.06 -5.95
C ARG A 63 21.56 -2.40 -5.12
N ARG A 64 20.37 -2.26 -5.72
CA ARG A 64 19.11 -2.65 -5.09
C ARG A 64 19.04 -4.16 -4.86
N ASP A 65 19.31 -4.96 -5.90
CA ASP A 65 19.27 -6.43 -5.83
C ASP A 65 20.26 -6.96 -4.76
N GLU A 66 21.46 -6.36 -4.67
CA GLU A 66 22.44 -6.70 -3.65
C GLU A 66 22.01 -6.31 -2.23
N TRP A 67 21.36 -5.15 -2.08
CA TRP A 67 20.78 -4.74 -0.81
C TRP A 67 19.66 -5.68 -0.38
N GLU A 68 18.71 -6.02 -1.26
CA GLU A 68 17.60 -6.94 -0.98
C GLU A 68 18.11 -8.34 -0.60
N ARG A 69 19.19 -8.81 -1.24
CA ARG A 69 19.84 -10.08 -0.89
C ARG A 69 20.42 -10.09 0.52
N LEU A 70 20.96 -8.96 0.98
CA LEU A 70 21.59 -8.82 2.30
C LEU A 70 20.58 -8.43 3.40
N ASN A 71 19.43 -7.90 3.01
CA ASN A 71 18.39 -7.37 3.89
C ASN A 71 17.06 -8.05 3.55
N PRO A 72 16.92 -9.36 3.84
CA PRO A 72 15.70 -10.08 3.53
C PRO A 72 14.51 -9.44 4.25
N PRO A 73 13.31 -9.43 3.64
CA PRO A 73 12.14 -8.84 4.25
C PRO A 73 11.74 -9.63 5.50
N GLU A 74 11.24 -8.91 6.51
CA GLU A 74 10.75 -9.50 7.75
C GLU A 74 9.32 -10.00 7.55
N VAL A 75 9.02 -11.16 8.13
CA VAL A 75 7.64 -11.67 8.17
C VAL A 75 6.81 -10.80 9.09
N ILE A 76 5.63 -10.41 8.63
CA ILE A 76 4.69 -9.65 9.46
C ILE A 76 4.01 -10.63 10.40
N GLU A 77 4.38 -10.61 11.68
CA GLU A 77 3.72 -11.40 12.72
C GLU A 77 2.36 -10.82 13.08
N HIS A 78 1.36 -11.04 12.21
CA HIS A 78 -0.01 -10.61 12.43
C HIS A 78 -1.00 -11.62 11.82
N PRO A 79 -2.14 -11.93 12.47
CA PRO A 79 -3.11 -12.90 11.94
C PRO A 79 -3.69 -12.54 10.58
N ALA A 80 -3.73 -11.25 10.25
CA ALA A 80 -4.20 -10.74 8.97
C ALA A 80 -3.11 -10.63 7.89
N ALA A 81 -1.86 -11.01 8.17
CA ALA A 81 -0.78 -10.94 7.20
C ALA A 81 -1.07 -11.86 5.99
N GLY A 82 -0.86 -11.34 4.78
CA GLY A 82 -1.15 -12.04 3.53
C GLY A 82 -2.65 -12.20 3.21
N GLN A 83 -3.54 -11.49 3.92
CA GLN A 83 -4.98 -11.56 3.71
C GLN A 83 -5.51 -10.34 2.95
N ASP A 84 -6.54 -10.61 2.13
CA ASP A 84 -7.32 -9.60 1.44
C ASP A 84 -8.70 -9.48 2.07
N PHE A 85 -9.14 -8.25 2.28
CA PHE A 85 -10.45 -7.92 2.82
C PHE A 85 -11.23 -7.09 1.82
N ASN A 86 -12.44 -7.53 1.47
CA ASN A 86 -13.34 -6.77 0.63
C ASN A 86 -14.32 -5.98 1.49
N HIS A 87 -14.52 -4.72 1.13
CA HIS A 87 -15.33 -3.74 1.84
C HIS A 87 -16.27 -3.08 0.84
N ARG A 88 -17.54 -3.00 1.21
CA ARG A 88 -18.58 -2.40 0.37
C ARG A 88 -18.50 -0.88 0.30
N SER A 89 -17.88 -0.26 1.31
CA SER A 89 -17.84 1.19 1.43
C SER A 89 -16.45 1.66 1.90
N PRO A 90 -16.08 2.91 1.59
CA PRO A 90 -14.80 3.48 2.03
C PRO A 90 -14.72 3.57 3.57
N GLY A 91 -15.83 3.78 4.26
CA GLY A 91 -15.91 3.81 5.73
C GLY A 91 -15.69 2.44 6.35
N ALA A 92 -16.20 1.37 5.73
CA ALA A 92 -15.89 0.00 6.15
C ALA A 92 -14.41 -0.32 5.97
N CYS A 93 -13.80 0.17 4.88
CA CYS A 93 -12.35 0.10 4.67
C CYS A 93 -11.57 0.88 5.75
N ALA A 94 -11.98 2.12 6.06
CA ALA A 94 -11.36 2.91 7.12
C ALA A 94 -11.41 2.21 8.50
N ALA A 95 -12.56 1.59 8.83
CA ALA A 95 -12.72 0.84 10.07
C ALA A 95 -11.77 -0.38 10.13
N ASN A 96 -11.63 -1.12 9.03
CA ASN A 96 -10.69 -2.23 8.94
C ASN A 96 -9.24 -1.75 9.13
N LEU A 97 -8.85 -0.67 8.46
CA LEU A 97 -7.51 -0.09 8.60
C LEU A 97 -7.22 0.39 10.02
N LYS A 98 -8.20 0.96 10.73
CA LYS A 98 -8.05 1.30 12.16
C LYS A 98 -7.79 0.06 13.01
N SER A 99 -8.52 -1.03 12.75
CA SER A 99 -8.31 -2.30 13.46
C SER A 99 -6.94 -2.90 13.18
N LEU A 100 -6.49 -2.90 11.92
CA LEU A 100 -5.16 -3.37 11.53
C LEU A 100 -4.07 -2.53 12.20
N LYS A 101 -4.22 -1.19 12.18
CA LYS A 101 -3.29 -0.26 12.83
C LYS A 101 -3.18 -0.51 14.33
N ALA A 102 -4.30 -0.76 15.01
CA ALA A 102 -4.30 -1.11 16.43
C ALA A 102 -3.62 -2.47 16.71
N GLY A 103 -3.63 -3.38 15.74
CA GLY A 103 -2.92 -4.66 15.77
C GLY A 103 -1.41 -4.57 15.43
N GLY A 104 -0.87 -3.38 15.16
CA GLY A 104 0.55 -3.19 14.86
C GLY A 104 0.91 -3.27 13.37
N ILE A 105 -0.09 -3.29 12.49
CA ILE A 105 0.12 -3.13 11.04
C ILE A 105 0.42 -1.66 10.72
N ILE A 106 1.43 -1.42 9.90
CA ILE A 106 1.84 -0.09 9.46
C ILE A 106 0.93 0.36 8.30
N VAL A 107 0.02 1.26 8.63
CA VAL A 107 -0.93 1.86 7.69
C VAL A 107 -0.42 3.23 7.23
N PRO A 108 -0.54 3.60 5.93
CA PRO A 108 -0.16 4.93 5.45
C PRO A 108 -0.79 6.06 6.26
N ALA A 109 -0.06 7.15 6.47
CA ALA A 109 -0.61 8.33 7.12
C ALA A 109 -1.67 9.01 6.22
N GLY A 110 -2.75 9.53 6.81
CA GLY A 110 -3.80 10.25 6.09
C GLY A 110 -4.82 9.36 5.37
N VAL A 111 -4.54 8.07 5.12
CA VAL A 111 -5.45 7.20 4.37
C VAL A 111 -6.78 6.97 5.08
N ILE A 112 -6.76 6.86 6.41
CA ILE A 112 -7.95 6.62 7.21
C ILE A 112 -8.85 7.84 7.12
N GLU A 113 -8.28 9.03 7.32
CA GLU A 113 -8.98 10.31 7.25
C GLU A 113 -9.55 10.57 5.84
N GLU A 114 -8.80 10.23 4.79
CA GLU A 114 -9.28 10.34 3.42
C GLU A 114 -10.42 9.37 3.09
N LEU A 115 -10.37 8.14 3.59
CA LEU A 115 -11.45 7.16 3.43
C LEU A 115 -12.70 7.58 4.19
N GLU A 116 -12.56 8.16 5.39
CA GLU A 116 -13.68 8.71 6.15
C GLU A 116 -14.31 9.92 5.44
N ALA A 117 -13.49 10.82 4.90
CA ALA A 117 -13.99 11.91 4.06
C ALA A 117 -14.65 11.38 2.77
N GLY A 118 -14.15 10.26 2.23
CA GLY A 118 -14.75 9.53 1.13
C GLY A 118 -16.12 8.94 1.46
N GLN A 119 -16.30 8.40 2.67
CA GLN A 119 -17.58 7.88 3.16
C GLN A 119 -18.65 8.97 3.17
N ALA A 120 -18.34 10.16 3.69
CA ALA A 120 -19.29 11.28 3.69
C ALA A 120 -19.79 11.63 2.27
N LYS A 121 -18.93 11.50 1.25
CA LYS A 121 -19.33 11.72 -0.16
C LYS A 121 -20.14 10.55 -0.73
N TRP A 122 -19.85 9.33 -0.29
CA TRP A 122 -20.56 8.12 -0.69
C TRP A 122 -21.99 8.11 -0.12
N ASP A 123 -22.14 8.46 1.16
CA ASP A 123 -23.46 8.63 1.81
C ASP A 123 -24.30 9.70 1.10
N ALA A 124 -23.67 10.82 0.70
CA ALA A 124 -24.34 11.90 -0.02
C ALA A 124 -24.82 11.54 -1.43
N ARG A 125 -24.31 10.45 -2.03
CA ARG A 125 -24.76 9.94 -3.34
C ARG A 125 -25.98 9.02 -3.25
N GLY A 126 -26.34 8.54 -2.07
CA GLY A 126 -27.45 7.60 -1.88
C GLY A 126 -27.13 6.15 -2.24
N ASP A 127 -25.85 5.82 -2.48
CA ASP A 127 -25.39 4.44 -2.74
C ASP A 127 -25.34 3.57 -1.45
N GLY A 128 -25.82 4.12 -0.33
CA GLY A 128 -25.80 3.56 1.03
C GLY A 128 -26.72 2.39 1.31
N ASP A 129 -27.78 2.23 0.53
CA ASP A 129 -28.83 1.23 0.75
C ASP A 129 -29.24 0.57 -0.58
N VAL A 130 -28.62 -0.58 -0.89
CA VAL A 130 -29.23 -1.64 -1.71
C VAL A 130 -28.85 -2.99 -1.14
#